data_AF-U9TJ58-F1
#
_entry.id   AF-U9TJ58-F1
#
_cell.length_a   1.000
_cell.length_b   1.000
_cell.length_c   1.000
_cell.angle_alpha   90.00
_cell.angle_beta   90.00
_cell.angle_gamma   90.00
#
_symmetry.space_group_name_H-M   'P 1'
#
loop_
_entity.id
_entity.type
_entity.pdbx_description
1 polymer ?
#
loop_
_entity_poly.entity_id
_entity_poly.type
_entity_poly.pdbx_seq_one_letter_code
_entity_poly.pdbx_strand_id
1 'polypeptide(L)'
;MNNKDKKIALSFDRKVDAEYCTFNLKGEFILYSKVYVHFTFVEDKKIIWIYSTQTKNNKWECKRFYRIPEDYELISISKYDKVYLFSNDYIYEWNINTEKSV
;
A
#
# COMPACT_ATOMS: atom_id res chain seq x y z
N MET A 1 -7.06 11.76 26.21
CA MET A 1 -7.29 11.95 24.76
C MET A 1 -8.73 11.58 24.44
N ASN A 2 -9.61 12.56 24.17
CA ASN A 2 -10.98 12.31 23.71
C ASN A 2 -10.98 12.15 22.18
N ASN A 3 -10.32 11.11 21.66
CA ASN A 3 -10.49 10.73 20.26
C ASN A 3 -11.79 9.93 20.15
N LYS A 4 -12.94 10.62 20.10
CA LYS A 4 -14.15 10.02 19.53
C LYS A 4 -13.76 9.52 18.14
N ASP A 5 -13.98 8.23 17.86
CA ASP A 5 -13.50 7.49 16.70
C ASP A 5 -13.63 8.25 15.38
N LYS A 6 -12.62 9.05 15.03
CA LYS A 6 -12.56 9.73 13.75
C LYS A 6 -12.15 8.70 12.72
N LYS A 7 -13.15 8.05 12.12
CA LYS A 7 -12.96 7.01 11.11
C LYS A 7 -12.70 7.66 9.76
N ILE A 8 -11.70 7.14 9.04
CA ILE A 8 -11.45 7.44 7.64
C ILE A 8 -11.65 6.15 6.88
N ALA A 9 -12.56 6.15 5.90
CA ALA A 9 -12.80 5.00 5.04
C ALA A 9 -11.75 4.98 3.91
N LEU A 10 -11.12 3.84 3.68
CA LEU A 10 -10.27 3.61 2.51
C LEU A 10 -11.09 2.89 1.44
N SER A 11 -10.99 3.33 0.18
CA SER A 11 -11.59 2.59 -0.93
C SER A 11 -10.80 1.29 -1.17
N PHE A 12 -11.45 0.14 -0.93
CA PHE A 12 -10.95 -1.18 -1.31
C PHE A 12 -11.98 -1.89 -2.19
N ASP A 13 -11.50 -2.61 -3.19
CA ASP A 13 -12.37 -3.43 -4.06
C ASP A 13 -12.57 -4.85 -3.54
N ARG A 14 -11.85 -5.24 -2.48
CA ARG A 14 -11.81 -6.61 -1.92
C ARG A 14 -11.55 -6.57 -0.41
N LYS A 15 -11.59 -7.75 0.24
CA LYS A 15 -11.13 -7.90 1.62
C LYS A 15 -9.61 -7.74 1.67
N VAL A 16 -9.14 -6.79 2.48
CA VAL A 16 -7.74 -6.40 2.59
C VAL A 16 -7.28 -6.57 4.03
N ASP A 17 -6.10 -7.15 4.20
CA ASP A 17 -5.39 -7.19 5.48
C ASP A 17 -4.23 -6.18 5.47
N ALA A 18 -4.33 -5.16 6.32
CA ALA A 18 -3.40 -4.04 6.36
C ALA A 18 -2.19 -4.38 7.24
N GLU A 19 -0.99 -4.45 6.65
CA GLU A 19 0.20 -4.91 7.37
C GLU A 19 1.19 -3.78 7.70
N TYR A 20 1.34 -2.80 6.82
CA TYR A 20 2.28 -1.69 7.01
C TYR A 20 1.78 -0.41 6.34
N CYS A 21 2.04 0.75 6.93
CA CYS A 21 1.70 2.03 6.29
C CYS A 21 2.72 3.12 6.59
N THR A 22 2.74 4.14 5.75
CA THR A 22 3.54 5.35 5.93
C THR A 22 2.88 6.53 5.21
N PHE A 23 3.43 7.73 5.42
CA PHE A 23 3.10 8.90 4.62
C PHE A 23 4.35 9.35 3.87
N ASN A 24 4.19 9.71 2.59
CA ASN A 24 5.27 10.36 1.86
C ASN A 24 5.32 11.87 2.13
N LEU A 25 6.36 12.52 1.62
CA LEU A 25 6.54 13.97 1.78
C LEU A 25 5.45 14.81 1.09
N LYS A 26 4.68 14.24 0.16
CA LYS A 26 3.52 14.89 -0.49
C LYS A 26 2.25 14.82 0.38
N GLY A 27 2.31 14.11 1.50
CA GLY A 27 1.17 13.86 2.37
C GLY A 27 0.21 12.80 1.81
N GLU A 28 0.64 11.96 0.88
CA GLU A 28 -0.12 10.78 0.44
C GLU A 28 0.01 9.66 1.48
N PHE A 29 -1.08 8.93 1.71
CA PHE A 29 -1.07 7.76 2.57
C PHE A 29 -0.72 6.52 1.75
N ILE A 30 0.33 5.80 2.15
CA ILE A 30 0.80 4.61 1.48
C ILE A 30 0.53 3.41 2.40
N LEU A 31 -0.20 2.43 1.87
CA LEU A 31 -0.59 1.22 2.59
C LEU A 31 -0.06 0.00 1.86
N TYR A 32 0.67 -0.85 2.57
CA TYR A 32 0.96 -2.20 2.16
C TYR A 32 -0.01 -3.18 2.81
N SER A 33 -0.51 -4.12 2.00
CA SER A 33 -1.52 -5.08 2.44
C SER A 33 -1.45 -6.40 1.69
N LYS A 34 -2.05 -7.42 2.26
CA LYS A 34 -2.39 -8.68 1.58
C LYS A 34 -3.85 -8.70 1.17
N VAL A 35 -4.12 -9.17 -0.05
CA VAL A 35 -5.48 -9.29 -0.60
C VAL A 35 -5.79 -10.74 -0.90
N TYR A 36 -6.85 -11.24 -0.28
CA TYR A 36 -7.37 -12.59 -0.49
C TYR A 36 -8.15 -12.66 -1.80
N VAL A 37 -7.68 -13.49 -2.74
CA VAL A 37 -8.28 -13.58 -4.08
C VAL A 37 -9.33 -14.70 -4.17
N HIS A 38 -9.24 -15.78 -3.38
CA HIS A 38 -10.29 -16.81 -3.24
C HIS A 38 -10.13 -17.63 -1.96
N PHE A 39 -11.16 -18.40 -1.57
CA PHE A 39 -11.18 -19.31 -0.40
C PHE A 39 -10.23 -20.52 -0.51
N THR A 40 -9.51 -20.66 -1.61
CA THR A 40 -8.57 -21.75 -1.86
C THR A 40 -7.16 -21.18 -1.80
N PHE A 41 -6.44 -21.51 -0.72
CA PHE A 41 -5.00 -21.48 -0.35
C PHE A 41 -3.89 -21.01 -1.34
N VAL A 42 -4.22 -20.27 -2.39
CA VAL A 42 -3.31 -19.93 -3.48
C VAL A 42 -3.32 -18.41 -3.62
N GLU A 43 -2.38 -17.83 -2.89
CA GLU A 43 -1.76 -16.53 -3.09
C GLU A 43 -2.53 -15.28 -2.62
N ASP A 44 -2.22 -14.89 -1.39
CA ASP A 44 -2.39 -13.53 -0.89
C ASP A 44 -1.61 -12.56 -1.78
N LYS A 45 -2.32 -11.73 -2.55
CA LYS A 45 -1.66 -10.72 -3.37
C LYS A 45 -1.15 -9.60 -2.48
N LYS A 46 0.15 -9.40 -2.49
CA LYS A 46 0.85 -8.28 -1.86
C LYS A 46 0.63 -7.02 -2.70
N ILE A 47 -0.04 -6.01 -2.14
CA ILE A 47 -0.38 -4.77 -2.85
C ILE A 47 0.06 -3.56 -2.03
N ILE A 48 0.70 -2.59 -2.71
CA ILE A 48 0.95 -1.24 -2.20
C ILE A 48 -0.11 -0.31 -2.79
N TRP A 49 -0.90 0.31 -1.94
CA TRP A 49 -1.92 1.30 -2.28
C TRP A 49 -1.43 2.70 -1.94
N ILE A 50 -1.77 3.68 -2.76
CA ILE A 50 -1.43 5.09 -2.54
C ILE A 50 -2.70 5.92 -2.60
N TYR A 51 -3.02 6.60 -1.51
CA TYR A 51 -4.25 7.36 -1.31
C TYR A 51 -3.98 8.86 -1.26
N SER A 52 -4.86 9.64 -1.88
CA SER A 52 -4.94 11.08 -1.59
C SER A 52 -5.53 11.26 -0.20
N THR A 53 -4.90 12.09 0.62
CA THR A 53 -5.40 12.40 1.96
C THR A 53 -6.42 13.53 1.98
N GLN A 54 -6.68 14.17 0.84
CA GLN A 54 -7.73 15.17 0.68
C GLN A 54 -9.10 14.52 0.87
N THR A 55 -9.66 14.65 2.07
CA THR A 55 -10.89 13.99 2.46
C THR A 55 -12.10 14.61 1.77
N LYS A 56 -12.85 13.80 1.02
CA LYS A 56 -14.26 14.07 0.71
C LYS A 56 -15.09 13.04 1.47
N ASN A 57 -16.01 13.50 2.32
CA ASN A 57 -16.88 12.63 3.14
C ASN A 57 -16.15 11.60 4.03
N ASN A 58 -15.02 12.00 4.65
CA ASN A 58 -14.17 11.11 5.47
C ASN A 58 -13.73 9.83 4.75
N LYS A 59 -13.63 9.87 3.42
CA LYS A 59 -13.14 8.77 2.59
C LYS A 59 -11.89 9.22 1.84
N TRP A 60 -10.91 8.33 1.77
CA TRP A 60 -9.76 8.46 0.89
C TRP A 60 -9.92 7.52 -0.30
N GLU A 61 -9.81 8.09 -1.50
CA GLU A 61 -9.83 7.34 -2.74
C GLU A 61 -8.41 6.94 -3.13
N CYS A 62 -8.27 5.69 -3.57
CA CYS A 62 -7.01 5.17 -4.08
C CYS A 62 -6.65 5.88 -5.38
N LYS A 63 -5.45 6.47 -5.44
CA LYS A 63 -4.93 7.11 -6.66
C LYS A 63 -4.28 6.09 -7.59
N ARG A 64 -3.57 5.11 -7.03
CA ARG A 64 -2.82 4.08 -7.74
C ARG A 64 -2.45 2.96 -6.78
N PHE A 65 -2.21 1.79 -7.36
CA PHE A 65 -1.73 0.63 -6.62
C PHE A 65 -0.72 -0.17 -7.43
N TYR A 66 0.14 -0.89 -6.73
CA TYR A 66 1.18 -1.73 -7.32
C TYR A 66 1.11 -3.11 -6.68
N ARG A 67 1.08 -4.17 -7.51
CA ARG A 67 1.24 -5.55 -7.02
C ARG A 67 2.72 -5.85 -6.87
N ILE A 68 3.11 -6.34 -5.70
CA ILE A 68 4.43 -6.92 -5.45
C ILE A 68 4.40 -8.37 -5.97
N PRO A 69 5.40 -8.82 -6.77
CA PRO A 69 5.52 -10.22 -7.17
C PRO A 69 5.70 -11.13 -5.95
N GLU A 70 5.27 -12.37 -6.05
CA GLU A 70 5.16 -13.27 -4.90
C GLU A 70 6.50 -13.58 -4.22
N ASP A 71 7.58 -13.67 -5.01
CA ASP A 71 8.94 -13.97 -4.55
C ASP A 71 9.62 -12.84 -3.76
N TYR A 72 8.91 -11.73 -3.54
CA TYR A 72 9.45 -10.56 -2.84
C TYR A 72 8.71 -10.32 -1.53
N GLU A 73 9.47 -10.05 -0.47
CA GLU A 73 8.95 -9.61 0.82
C GLU A 73 9.19 -8.11 1.04
N LEU A 74 8.22 -7.43 1.66
CA LEU A 74 8.40 -6.02 2.00
C LEU A 74 9.35 -5.88 3.19
N ILE A 75 10.41 -5.09 3.02
CA ILE A 75 11.24 -4.63 4.16
C ILE A 75 10.69 -3.31 4.69
N SER A 76 10.53 -2.31 3.82
CA SER A 76 10.12 -0.97 4.23
C SER A 76 9.62 -0.13 3.05
N ILE A 77 8.78 0.87 3.36
CA ILE A 77 8.43 1.95 2.44
C ILE A 77 8.88 3.25 3.09
N SER A 78 9.80 3.96 2.45
CA SER A 78 10.29 5.25 2.94
C SER A 78 9.35 6.39 2.58
N LYS A 79 9.41 7.47 3.36
CA LYS A 79 8.71 8.73 3.07
C LYS A 79 9.15 9.41 1.75
N TYR A 80 10.25 8.94 1.15
CA TYR A 80 10.81 9.45 -0.11
C TYR A 80 10.37 8.63 -1.34
N ASP A 81 9.24 7.92 -1.22
CA ASP A 81 8.65 7.13 -2.31
C ASP A 81 9.56 5.98 -2.81
N LYS A 82 10.41 5.47 -1.90
CA LYS A 82 11.23 4.28 -2.12
C LYS A 82 10.67 3.08 -1.38
N VAL A 83 10.58 1.94 -2.06
CA VAL A 83 10.17 0.65 -1.50
C VAL A 83 11.39 -0.27 -1.51
N TYR A 84 11.70 -0.86 -0.37
CA TYR A 84 12.77 -1.84 -0.23
C TYR A 84 12.14 -3.22 -0.10
N LEU A 85 12.53 -4.13 -1.01
CA LEU A 85 12.05 -5.50 -1.06
C LEU A 85 13.21 -6.46 -0.87
N PHE A 86 12.94 -7.58 -0.21
CA PHE A 86 13.87 -8.68 -0.07
C PHE A 86 13.47 -9.83 -0.99
N SER A 87 14.43 -10.41 -1.70
CA SER A 87 14.23 -11.68 -2.41
C SER A 87 15.56 -12.42 -2.52
N ASN A 88 15.55 -13.72 -2.20
CA ASN A 88 16.74 -14.56 -2.04
C ASN A 88 17.74 -13.94 -1.05
N ASP A 89 18.90 -13.45 -1.52
CA ASP A 89 19.93 -12.81 -0.70
C ASP A 89 20.14 -11.32 -1.08
N TYR A 90 19.18 -10.72 -1.78
CA TYR A 90 19.29 -9.37 -2.33
C TYR A 90 18.22 -8.43 -1.79
N ILE A 91 18.61 -7.15 -1.65
CA ILE A 91 17.71 -6.04 -1.39
C ILE A 91 17.48 -5.30 -2.72
N TYR A 92 16.22 -5.10 -3.07
CA TYR A 92 15.79 -4.37 -4.25
C TYR A 92 15.18 -3.04 -3.85
N GLU A 93 15.56 -1.97 -4.53
CA GLU A 93 14.97 -0.64 -4.34
C GLU A 93 14.06 -0.29 -5.52
N TRP A 94 12.79 -0.04 -5.24
CA TRP A 94 11.78 0.40 -6.22
C TRP A 94 11.34 1.83 -5.94
N ASN A 95 10.94 2.56 -6.99
CA ASN A 95 10.38 3.90 -6.88
C ASN A 95 8.89 3.87 -7.26
N ILE A 96 8.01 4.26 -6.34
CA ILE A 96 6.55 4.26 -6.56
C ILE A 96 6.04 5.52 -7.27
N ASN A 97 6.91 6.50 -7.53
CA ASN A 97 6.60 7.70 -8.31
C ASN A 97 6.87 7.56 -9.81
N THR A 98 7.48 6.46 -10.28
CA THR A 98 7.72 6.32 -11.71
C THR A 98 6.39 6.09 -12.41
N GLU A 99 5.87 7.13 -13.05
CA GLU A 99 4.97 6.98 -14.18
C GLU A 99 5.66 6.01 -15.14
N LYS A 100 5.13 4.80 -15.28
CA LYS A 100 5.39 4.04 -16.50
C LYS A 100 4.65 4.81 -17.58
N SER A 101 5.35 5.74 -18.23
CA SER A 101 5.00 6.12 -19.59
C SER A 101 5.02 4.83 -20.39
N VAL A 102 3.84 4.38 -20.81
CA VAL A 102 3.69 3.48 -21.97
C VAL A 102 3.31 4.37 -23.13
#